data_AF-A0A967H241-F1
#
_entry.id   AF-A0A967H241-F1
#
_cell.length_a   1.000
_cell.length_b   1.000
_cell.length_c   1.000
_cell.angle_alpha   90.00
_cell.angle_beta   90.00
_cell.angle_gamma   90.00
#
_symmetry.space_group_name_H-M   'P 1'
#
loop_
_entity.id
_entity.type
_entity.pdbx_description
1 polymer ?
#
loop_
_entity_poly.entity_id
_entity_poly.type
_entity_poly.pdbx_seq_one_letter_code
_entity_poly.pdbx_strand_id
1 'polypeptide(L)'
;MQFFEGRIRPVLVEHCYDCHSAGAKKVGGKLYLDSREGILRGGESGPALVAGKPEESLLIQAIRQSDREFVMPPEEKEPLPEAVVHDFVEWIRMGAPDPRTAGGEPGKPGAGEEPGGEALWSFQPLADPTPPATRDAGWPRDPLDHFVLARLEAEGHRPVDDAPPETLARRLYFDLIGLAPTLEEIRDFVEAHEREGQVAVEQLVDRLLASPHFGERWGRHWLDVARYADSNGNDGLGRNPTFPHAWRYRDYVIEAFNRDVPYDRFIKEQIAGDLLPATSVEQRNRQLVATGFLAIGAKPAAAMNQNFAMDVVD
;
A
#
# COMPACT_ATOMS: atom_id res chain seq x y z
N MET A 1 -9.96 0.86 -21.87
CA MET A 1 -10.45 1.04 -20.48
C MET A 1 -9.50 1.90 -19.66
N GLN A 2 -8.19 1.59 -19.59
CA GLN A 2 -7.19 2.43 -18.88
C GLN A 2 -7.17 3.92 -19.30
N PHE A 3 -7.36 4.22 -20.59
CA PHE A 3 -7.39 5.61 -21.07
C PHE A 3 -8.51 6.43 -20.42
N PHE A 4 -9.72 5.87 -20.33
CA PHE A 4 -10.84 6.55 -19.70
C PHE A 4 -10.59 6.77 -18.20
N GLU A 5 -10.18 5.72 -17.48
CA GLU A 5 -9.93 5.79 -16.03
C GLU A 5 -8.78 6.74 -15.67
N GLY A 6 -7.70 6.77 -16.46
CA GLY A 6 -6.52 7.59 -16.18
C GLY A 6 -6.58 9.02 -16.70
N ARG A 7 -7.33 9.30 -17.78
CA ARG A 7 -7.33 10.61 -18.45
C ARG A 7 -8.68 11.33 -18.45
N ILE A 8 -9.80 10.61 -18.48
CA ILE A 8 -11.12 11.20 -18.67
C ILE A 8 -11.90 11.28 -17.36
N ARG A 9 -11.99 10.17 -16.62
CA ARG A 9 -12.76 10.08 -15.37
C ARG A 9 -12.31 11.09 -14.30
N PRO A 10 -11.01 11.34 -14.06
CA PRO A 10 -10.59 12.32 -13.06
C PRO A 10 -11.11 13.73 -13.40
N VAL A 11 -11.03 14.12 -14.67
CA VAL A 11 -11.50 15.43 -15.14
C VAL A 11 -13.02 15.54 -15.03
N LEU A 12 -13.76 14.48 -15.39
CA LEU A 12 -15.21 14.45 -15.23
C LEU A 12 -15.64 14.62 -13.75
N VAL A 13 -14.94 13.94 -12.84
CA VAL A 13 -15.17 14.04 -11.40
C VAL A 13 -14.89 15.46 -10.89
N GLU A 14 -13.74 16.01 -11.24
CA GLU A 14 -13.26 17.28 -10.71
C GLU A 14 -14.01 18.49 -11.29
N HIS A 15 -14.29 18.48 -12.59
CA HIS A 15 -14.79 19.68 -13.28
C HIS A 15 -16.25 19.58 -13.74
N CYS A 16 -16.82 18.38 -13.87
CA CYS A 16 -18.12 18.20 -14.52
C CYS A 16 -19.24 17.73 -13.57
N TYR A 17 -18.94 16.86 -12.60
CA TYR A 17 -19.98 16.20 -11.79
C TYR A 17 -20.74 17.14 -10.86
N ASP A 18 -20.16 18.26 -10.45
CA ASP A 18 -20.87 19.29 -9.67
C ASP A 18 -22.20 19.72 -10.30
N CYS A 19 -22.26 19.73 -11.64
CA CYS A 19 -23.41 20.21 -12.42
C CYS A 19 -24.01 19.17 -13.36
N HIS A 20 -23.29 18.11 -13.70
CA HIS A 20 -23.70 17.07 -14.66
C HIS A 20 -23.60 15.66 -14.08
N SER A 21 -24.04 15.48 -12.84
CA SER A 21 -24.18 14.16 -12.19
C SER A 21 -25.56 14.02 -11.55
N ALA A 22 -25.97 12.80 -11.20
CA ALA A 22 -27.20 12.61 -10.44
C ALA A 22 -27.12 13.15 -9.01
N GLY A 23 -25.91 13.31 -8.47
CA GLY A 23 -25.67 13.96 -7.18
C GLY A 23 -25.67 15.49 -7.23
N ALA A 24 -25.73 16.11 -8.41
CA ALA A 24 -25.70 17.55 -8.56
C ALA A 24 -26.95 18.22 -7.98
N LYS A 25 -26.77 19.33 -7.24
CA LYS A 25 -27.90 20.12 -6.70
C LYS A 25 -28.83 20.65 -7.78
N LYS A 26 -28.28 20.93 -8.97
CA LYS A 26 -29.01 21.33 -10.17
C LYS A 26 -28.30 20.73 -11.38
N VAL A 27 -29.00 19.88 -12.13
CA VAL A 27 -28.44 19.22 -13.32
C VAL A 27 -28.55 20.16 -14.53
N GLY A 28 -27.42 20.62 -15.05
CA GLY A 28 -27.36 21.47 -16.24
C GLY A 28 -27.81 20.72 -17.49
N GLY A 29 -28.78 21.28 -18.24
CA GLY A 29 -29.26 20.73 -19.51
C GLY A 29 -29.79 19.29 -19.45
N LYS A 30 -30.16 18.79 -18.25
CA LYS A 30 -30.48 17.38 -17.96
C LYS A 30 -29.43 16.37 -18.47
N LEU A 31 -28.18 16.81 -18.56
CA LEU A 31 -27.06 16.00 -19.02
C LEU A 31 -26.38 15.33 -17.82
N TYR A 32 -26.18 14.01 -17.93
CA TYR A 32 -25.52 13.19 -16.92
C TYR A 32 -24.23 12.62 -17.50
N LEU A 33 -23.08 13.04 -16.95
CA LEU A 33 -21.75 12.62 -17.37
C LEU A 33 -21.13 11.57 -16.44
N ASP A 34 -21.81 11.24 -15.34
CA ASP A 34 -21.38 10.32 -14.29
C ASP A 34 -21.69 8.85 -14.56
N SER A 35 -22.46 8.57 -15.62
CA SER A 35 -22.77 7.22 -16.09
C SER A 35 -22.61 7.11 -17.60
N ARG A 36 -22.31 5.90 -18.08
CA ARG A 36 -22.21 5.62 -19.52
C ARG A 36 -23.55 5.84 -20.21
N GLU A 37 -24.66 5.37 -19.61
CA GLU A 37 -26.00 5.54 -20.18
C GLU A 37 -26.38 7.03 -20.22
N GLY A 38 -25.98 7.82 -19.22
CA GLY A 38 -26.19 9.26 -19.18
C GLY A 38 -25.52 9.98 -20.36
N ILE A 39 -24.25 9.67 -20.61
CA ILE A 39 -23.48 10.24 -21.72
C ILE A 39 -24.10 9.86 -23.07
N LEU A 40 -24.47 8.59 -23.25
CA LEU A 40 -25.05 8.08 -24.49
C LEU A 40 -26.45 8.64 -24.75
N ARG A 41 -27.24 8.87 -23.69
CA ARG A 41 -28.58 9.47 -23.80
C ARG A 41 -28.51 10.93 -24.23
N GLY A 42 -27.49 11.66 -23.78
CA GLY A 42 -27.37 13.09 -24.01
C GLY A 42 -28.29 13.94 -23.13
N GLY A 43 -28.37 15.23 -23.45
CA GLY A 43 -29.15 16.23 -22.71
C GLY A 43 -30.29 16.83 -23.54
N GLU A 44 -30.86 17.92 -23.05
CA GLU A 44 -31.95 18.66 -23.73
C GLU A 44 -31.53 19.20 -25.10
N SER A 45 -30.23 19.47 -25.30
CA SER A 45 -29.65 19.92 -26.58
C SER A 45 -29.35 18.78 -27.56
N GLY A 46 -29.63 17.52 -27.19
CA GLY A 46 -29.37 16.34 -28.01
C GLY A 46 -28.19 15.48 -27.52
N PRO A 47 -27.64 14.61 -28.40
CA PRO A 47 -26.56 13.69 -28.04
C PRO A 47 -25.31 14.45 -27.56
N ALA A 48 -24.79 14.08 -26.38
CA ALA A 48 -23.61 14.75 -25.82
C ALA A 48 -22.34 14.46 -26.62
N LEU A 49 -22.25 13.25 -27.20
CA LEU A 49 -21.16 12.87 -28.08
C LEU A 49 -21.63 11.94 -29.19
N VAL A 50 -20.85 11.89 -30.27
CA VAL A 50 -21.00 10.97 -31.38
C VAL A 50 -19.72 10.15 -31.48
N ALA A 51 -19.82 8.84 -31.21
CA ALA A 51 -18.67 7.94 -31.18
C ALA A 51 -17.88 7.98 -32.51
N GLY A 52 -16.56 8.16 -32.41
CA GLY A 52 -15.65 8.29 -33.55
C GLY A 52 -15.63 9.67 -34.21
N LYS A 53 -16.50 10.60 -33.78
CA LYS A 53 -16.70 11.91 -34.44
C LYS A 53 -16.61 13.08 -33.44
N PRO A 54 -15.40 13.45 -33.01
CA PRO A 54 -15.21 14.51 -32.02
C PRO A 54 -15.75 15.88 -32.48
N GLU A 55 -15.64 16.22 -33.76
CA GLU A 55 -16.10 17.51 -34.28
C GLU A 55 -17.64 17.64 -34.36
N GLU A 56 -18.35 16.51 -34.43
CA GLU A 56 -19.83 16.45 -34.38
C GLU A 56 -20.35 16.31 -32.92
N SER A 57 -19.46 16.26 -31.92
CA SER A 57 -19.82 16.01 -30.52
C SER A 57 -20.00 17.31 -29.74
N LEU A 58 -21.19 17.54 -29.19
CA LEU A 58 -21.52 18.74 -28.40
C LEU A 58 -20.60 18.91 -27.18
N LEU A 59 -20.18 17.83 -26.54
CA LEU A 59 -19.24 17.87 -25.42
C LEU A 59 -17.92 18.55 -25.80
N ILE A 60 -17.38 18.27 -27.00
CA ILE A 60 -16.14 18.89 -27.49
C ILE A 60 -16.36 20.36 -27.81
N GLN A 61 -17.47 20.68 -28.46
CA GLN A 61 -17.82 22.06 -28.81
C GLN A 61 -17.96 22.92 -27.54
N ALA A 62 -18.54 22.35 -26.49
CA ALA A 62 -18.73 23.03 -25.22
C ALA A 62 -17.43 23.28 -24.45
N ILE A 63 -16.56 22.26 -24.32
CA ILE A 63 -15.28 22.41 -23.61
C ILE A 63 -14.24 23.22 -24.40
N ARG A 64 -14.33 23.24 -25.74
CA ARG A 64 -13.54 24.15 -26.60
C ARG A 64 -14.13 25.55 -26.66
N GLN A 65 -15.32 25.76 -26.10
CA GLN A 65 -16.05 27.03 -26.13
C GLN A 65 -16.21 27.58 -27.56
N SER A 66 -16.37 26.68 -28.53
CA SER A 66 -16.44 27.03 -29.95
C SER A 66 -17.84 27.51 -30.38
N ASP A 67 -18.86 27.18 -29.58
CA ASP A 67 -20.23 27.67 -29.70
C ASP A 67 -20.54 28.59 -28.51
N ARG A 68 -21.16 29.75 -28.78
CA ARG A 68 -21.51 30.74 -27.76
C ARG A 68 -22.74 30.36 -26.94
N GLU A 69 -23.52 29.37 -27.37
CA GLU A 69 -24.75 28.98 -26.68
C GLU A 69 -24.51 27.97 -25.56
N PHE A 70 -23.46 27.14 -25.67
CA PHE A 70 -23.18 26.05 -24.73
C PHE A 70 -21.70 26.06 -24.30
N VAL A 71 -21.30 27.02 -23.47
CA VAL A 71 -19.92 27.14 -22.98
C VAL A 71 -19.73 26.34 -21.69
N MET A 72 -18.72 25.46 -21.66
CA MET A 72 -18.32 24.70 -20.47
C MET A 72 -16.79 24.78 -20.26
N PRO A 73 -16.29 24.86 -19.01
CA PRO A 73 -17.04 25.20 -17.80
C PRO A 73 -17.73 26.59 -17.89
N PRO A 74 -18.70 26.90 -17.01
CA PRO A 74 -19.32 28.24 -16.94
C PRO A 74 -18.28 29.36 -16.82
N GLU A 75 -18.59 30.59 -17.25
CA GLU A 75 -17.63 31.71 -17.28
C GLU A 75 -16.98 32.02 -15.92
N GLU A 76 -17.63 31.64 -14.81
CA GLU A 76 -17.07 31.78 -13.46
C GLU A 76 -16.00 30.73 -13.10
N LYS A 77 -15.81 29.70 -13.93
CA LYS A 77 -14.81 28.64 -13.75
C LYS A 77 -13.74 28.73 -14.84
N GLU A 78 -12.50 28.39 -14.49
CA GLU A 78 -11.38 28.40 -15.44
C GLU A 78 -11.61 27.38 -16.59
N PRO A 79 -11.26 27.73 -17.84
CA PRO A 79 -11.29 26.79 -18.96
C PRO A 79 -10.37 25.58 -18.73
N LEU A 80 -10.74 24.44 -19.30
CA LEU A 80 -9.90 23.25 -19.24
C LEU A 80 -8.58 23.47 -20.01
N PRO A 81 -7.44 22.96 -19.52
CA PRO A 81 -6.19 22.99 -20.27
C PRO A 81 -6.31 22.30 -21.64
N GLU A 82 -5.61 22.80 -22.65
CA GLU A 82 -5.67 22.26 -24.02
C GLU A 82 -5.31 20.76 -24.08
N ALA A 83 -4.38 20.30 -23.24
CA ALA A 83 -4.03 18.88 -23.14
C ALA A 83 -5.21 18.01 -22.68
N VAL A 84 -6.03 18.52 -21.76
CA VAL A 84 -7.24 17.83 -21.29
C VAL A 84 -8.27 17.78 -22.41
N VAL A 85 -8.50 18.90 -23.10
CA VAL A 85 -9.41 18.95 -24.25
C VAL A 85 -8.96 17.95 -25.33
N HIS A 86 -7.66 17.87 -25.61
CA HIS A 86 -7.09 16.89 -26.53
C HIS A 86 -7.39 15.44 -26.11
N ASP A 87 -7.28 15.11 -24.83
CA ASP A 87 -7.61 13.78 -24.32
C ASP A 87 -9.09 13.43 -24.53
N PHE A 88 -10.01 14.38 -24.33
CA PHE A 88 -11.44 14.18 -24.64
C PHE A 88 -11.69 13.95 -26.14
N VAL A 89 -10.99 14.70 -26.99
CA VAL A 89 -11.07 14.54 -28.46
C VAL A 89 -10.60 13.15 -28.87
N GLU A 90 -9.47 12.70 -28.33
CA GLU A 90 -8.92 11.38 -28.63
C GLU A 90 -9.82 10.26 -28.10
N TRP A 91 -10.34 10.40 -26.88
CA TRP A 91 -11.29 9.45 -26.31
C TRP A 91 -12.53 9.27 -27.18
N ILE A 92 -13.12 10.37 -27.67
CA ILE A 92 -14.27 10.29 -28.59
C ILE A 92 -13.87 9.68 -29.94
N ARG A 93 -12.70 10.03 -30.47
CA ARG A 93 -12.15 9.45 -31.71
C ARG A 93 -11.99 7.93 -31.60
N MET A 94 -11.60 7.42 -30.43
CA MET A 94 -11.53 5.98 -30.12
C MET A 94 -12.91 5.30 -29.99
N GLY A 95 -14.01 6.03 -30.17
CA GLY A 95 -15.36 5.52 -30.00
C GLY A 95 -15.95 5.70 -28.60
N ALA A 96 -15.34 6.58 -27.78
CA ALA A 96 -15.74 6.87 -26.41
C ALA A 96 -15.90 5.61 -25.53
N PRO A 97 -14.88 4.73 -25.43
CA PRO A 97 -14.95 3.54 -24.60
C PRO A 97 -15.10 3.95 -23.11
N ASP A 98 -16.19 3.50 -22.49
CA ASP A 98 -16.56 3.82 -21.11
C ASP A 98 -16.82 2.51 -20.34
N PRO A 99 -16.01 2.20 -19.31
CA PRO A 99 -16.12 0.97 -18.54
C PRO A 99 -17.26 0.98 -17.52
N ARG A 100 -17.92 2.12 -17.28
CA ARG A 100 -19.02 2.22 -16.31
C ARG A 100 -20.23 1.46 -16.82
N THR A 101 -20.63 0.38 -16.15
CA THR A 101 -21.81 -0.43 -16.50
C THR A 101 -23.05 0.01 -15.73
N ALA A 102 -24.23 -0.04 -16.38
CA ALA A 102 -25.54 0.14 -15.76
C ALA A 102 -25.71 -0.75 -14.51
N GLY A 103 -25.64 -0.15 -13.33
CA GLY A 103 -25.84 -0.82 -12.05
C GLY A 103 -25.26 -0.09 -10.85
N GLY A 104 -24.22 0.74 -11.04
CA GLY A 104 -23.71 1.64 -10.01
C GLY A 104 -24.60 2.88 -9.87
N GLU A 105 -25.06 3.19 -8.66
CA GLU A 105 -25.79 4.44 -8.41
C GLU A 105 -24.96 5.65 -8.88
N PRO A 106 -25.55 6.56 -9.66
CA PRO A 106 -24.85 7.74 -10.15
C PRO A 106 -24.58 8.72 -8.99
N GLY A 107 -23.30 9.04 -8.76
CA GLY A 107 -22.90 10.11 -7.82
C GLY A 107 -22.23 9.68 -6.50
N LYS A 108 -21.89 8.41 -6.30
CA LYS A 108 -20.91 8.02 -5.26
C LYS A 108 -19.71 7.35 -5.93
N PRO A 109 -18.46 7.74 -5.61
CA PRO A 109 -17.38 6.79 -5.76
C PRO A 109 -17.79 5.60 -4.90
N GLY A 110 -18.14 4.48 -5.53
CA GLY A 110 -18.31 3.24 -4.81
C GLY A 110 -17.00 3.01 -4.06
N ALA A 111 -17.05 3.08 -2.73
CA ALA A 111 -15.99 2.56 -1.90
C ALA A 111 -15.88 1.06 -2.24
N GLY A 112 -15.03 0.72 -3.21
CA GLY A 112 -14.87 -0.65 -3.70
C GLY A 112 -14.70 -0.83 -5.21
N GLU A 113 -14.89 0.18 -6.06
CA GLU A 113 -14.56 0.05 -7.49
C GLU A 113 -13.20 0.66 -7.77
N GLU A 114 -12.17 -0.19 -7.64
CA GLU A 114 -10.81 0.13 -8.02
C GLU A 114 -10.67 0.35 -9.53
N PRO A 115 -9.78 1.27 -9.96
CA PRO A 115 -9.54 1.52 -11.37
C PRO A 115 -8.83 0.33 -12.01
N GLY A 116 -9.57 -0.47 -12.79
CA GLY A 116 -9.06 -1.61 -13.55
C GLY A 116 -9.50 -2.93 -12.94
N GLY A 117 -10.27 -3.71 -13.68
CA GLY A 117 -10.93 -4.95 -13.24
C GLY A 117 -10.02 -6.14 -12.92
N GLU A 118 -8.84 -5.91 -12.33
CA GLU A 118 -8.01 -6.94 -11.72
C GLU A 118 -8.03 -6.71 -10.21
N ALA A 119 -8.43 -7.73 -9.44
CA ALA A 119 -8.30 -7.68 -7.99
C ALA A 119 -6.85 -7.37 -7.61
N LEU A 120 -6.62 -6.48 -6.64
CA LEU A 120 -5.29 -6.20 -6.10
C LEU A 120 -4.54 -7.50 -5.85
N TRP A 121 -3.26 -7.53 -6.21
CA TRP A 121 -2.40 -8.71 -6.08
C TRP A 121 -2.46 -9.33 -4.67
N SER A 122 -2.67 -8.51 -3.63
CA SER A 122 -2.77 -8.92 -2.22
C SER A 122 -4.09 -9.63 -1.87
N PHE A 123 -5.12 -9.50 -2.70
CA PHE A 123 -6.41 -10.17 -2.53
C PHE A 123 -6.57 -11.39 -3.44
N GLN A 124 -5.58 -11.68 -4.28
CA GLN A 124 -5.59 -12.88 -5.10
C GLN A 124 -5.21 -14.10 -4.25
N PRO A 125 -5.78 -15.29 -4.53
CA PRO A 125 -5.39 -16.51 -3.84
C PRO A 125 -3.90 -16.82 -4.11
N LEU A 126 -3.20 -17.29 -3.08
CA LEU A 126 -1.82 -17.74 -3.22
C LEU A 126 -1.76 -18.96 -4.15
N ALA A 127 -0.90 -18.89 -5.17
CA ALA A 127 -0.58 -20.01 -6.04
C ALA A 127 0.68 -20.73 -5.54
N ASP A 128 0.78 -22.03 -5.84
CA ASP A 128 1.98 -22.85 -5.63
C ASP A 128 2.58 -23.23 -7.00
N PRO A 129 3.34 -22.32 -7.64
CA PRO A 129 3.86 -22.54 -8.98
C PRO A 129 5.01 -23.55 -8.96
N THR A 130 5.07 -24.39 -10.01
CA THR A 130 6.22 -25.30 -10.19
C THR A 130 7.50 -24.50 -10.41
N PRO A 131 8.59 -24.79 -9.68
CA PRO A 131 9.89 -24.14 -9.89
C PRO A 131 10.38 -24.29 -11.34
N PRO A 132 10.95 -23.23 -11.95
CA PRO A 132 11.44 -23.30 -13.32
C PRO A 132 12.70 -24.18 -13.42
N ALA A 133 12.87 -24.80 -14.59
CA ALA A 133 14.11 -25.52 -14.89
C ALA A 133 15.27 -24.54 -15.08
N THR A 134 16.41 -24.84 -14.45
CA THR A 134 17.65 -24.07 -14.53
C THR A 134 18.72 -24.88 -15.26
N ARG A 135 19.68 -24.21 -15.90
CA ARG A 135 20.81 -24.86 -16.58
C ARG A 135 21.82 -25.39 -15.55
N ASP A 136 22.09 -24.61 -14.52
CA ASP A 136 22.83 -25.08 -13.35
C ASP A 136 21.87 -25.70 -12.33
N ALA A 137 21.95 -27.01 -12.18
CA ALA A 137 21.14 -27.77 -11.24
C ALA A 137 21.79 -27.89 -9.84
N GLY A 138 23.06 -27.46 -9.68
CA GLY A 138 23.81 -27.60 -8.43
C GLY A 138 23.79 -26.35 -7.54
N TRP A 139 23.44 -25.18 -8.09
CA TRP A 139 23.37 -23.94 -7.33
C TRP A 139 22.10 -23.79 -6.47
N PRO A 140 20.88 -24.09 -6.97
CA PRO A 140 19.66 -23.96 -6.17
C PRO A 140 19.67 -24.90 -4.96
N ARG A 141 19.39 -24.38 -3.76
CA ARG A 141 19.25 -25.16 -2.52
C ARG A 141 17.77 -25.38 -2.18
N ASP A 142 16.96 -24.34 -2.39
CA ASP A 142 15.53 -24.34 -2.14
C ASP A 142 14.71 -24.04 -3.41
N PRO A 143 13.40 -24.36 -3.44
CA PRO A 143 12.53 -24.08 -4.59
C PRO A 143 12.57 -22.61 -5.06
N LEU A 144 12.78 -21.65 -4.14
CA LEU A 144 12.87 -20.22 -4.45
C LEU A 144 14.11 -19.89 -5.31
N ASP A 145 15.22 -20.57 -5.06
CA ASP A 145 16.50 -20.32 -5.75
C ASP A 145 16.39 -20.60 -7.25
N HIS A 146 15.53 -21.55 -7.64
CA HIS A 146 15.25 -21.82 -9.05
C HIS A 146 14.66 -20.61 -9.78
N PHE A 147 13.76 -19.86 -9.14
CA PHE A 147 13.17 -18.65 -9.74
C PHE A 147 14.21 -17.55 -9.92
N VAL A 148 15.08 -17.36 -8.92
CA VAL A 148 16.18 -16.39 -8.98
C VAL A 148 17.18 -16.78 -10.07
N LEU A 149 17.64 -18.03 -10.08
CA LEU A 149 18.62 -18.52 -11.03
C LEU A 149 18.08 -18.53 -12.47
N ALA A 150 16.83 -18.94 -12.68
CA ALA A 150 16.22 -18.92 -14.00
C ALA A 150 16.19 -17.49 -14.57
N ARG A 151 15.93 -16.48 -13.73
CA ARG A 151 15.99 -15.08 -14.15
C ARG A 151 17.42 -14.65 -14.50
N LEU A 152 18.40 -14.98 -13.66
CA LEU A 152 19.82 -14.68 -13.91
C LEU A 152 20.30 -15.31 -15.23
N GLU A 153 20.01 -16.58 -15.46
CA GLU A 153 20.41 -17.32 -16.67
C GLU A 153 19.77 -16.75 -17.94
N ALA A 154 18.50 -16.34 -17.87
CA ALA A 154 17.80 -15.71 -18.98
C ALA A 154 18.41 -14.36 -19.36
N GLU A 155 18.99 -13.65 -18.39
CA GLU A 155 19.71 -12.38 -18.62
C GLU A 155 21.20 -12.59 -18.96
N GLY A 156 21.68 -13.84 -19.00
CA GLY A 156 23.09 -14.14 -19.26
C GLY A 156 24.01 -13.89 -18.06
N HIS A 157 23.45 -13.74 -16.87
CA HIS A 157 24.18 -13.62 -15.61
C HIS A 157 24.39 -14.98 -14.94
N ARG A 158 25.33 -15.01 -14.01
CA ARG A 158 25.60 -16.15 -13.13
C ARG A 158 25.67 -15.66 -11.68
N PRO A 159 25.29 -16.50 -10.71
CA PRO A 159 25.52 -16.19 -9.30
C PRO A 159 26.98 -15.89 -9.03
N VAL A 160 27.23 -15.05 -8.02
CA VAL A 160 28.57 -14.80 -7.46
C VAL A 160 28.89 -15.85 -6.40
N ASP A 161 30.17 -16.02 -6.10
CA ASP A 161 30.63 -16.93 -5.05
C ASP A 161 30.15 -16.52 -3.65
N ASP A 162 30.02 -17.51 -2.76
CA ASP A 162 29.68 -17.29 -1.36
C ASP A 162 30.72 -16.39 -0.66
N ALA A 163 30.25 -15.60 0.30
CA ALA A 163 31.14 -14.76 1.10
C ALA A 163 32.09 -15.62 1.95
N PRO A 164 33.35 -15.17 2.19
CA PRO A 164 34.23 -15.82 3.14
C PRO A 164 33.58 -15.96 4.53
N PRO A 165 33.87 -17.03 5.29
CA PRO A 165 33.17 -17.33 6.53
C PRO A 165 33.25 -16.21 7.57
N GLU A 166 34.35 -15.46 7.64
CA GLU A 166 34.50 -14.30 8.53
C GLU A 166 33.52 -13.17 8.17
N THR A 167 33.34 -12.96 6.86
CA THR A 167 32.40 -11.95 6.34
C THR A 167 30.97 -12.39 6.57
N LEU A 168 30.67 -13.67 6.36
CA LEU A 168 29.36 -14.25 6.59
C LEU A 168 28.96 -14.15 8.07
N ALA A 169 29.83 -14.58 9.00
CA ALA A 169 29.57 -14.45 10.43
C ALA A 169 29.28 -12.99 10.83
N ARG A 170 30.10 -12.04 10.37
CA ARG A 170 29.87 -10.62 10.67
C ARG A 170 28.50 -10.14 10.17
N ARG A 171 28.10 -10.51 8.95
CA ARG A 171 26.79 -10.15 8.39
C ARG A 171 25.65 -10.73 9.21
N LEU A 172 25.68 -12.04 9.50
CA LEU A 172 24.65 -12.72 10.27
C LEU A 172 24.42 -12.08 11.65
N TYR A 173 25.50 -11.75 12.36
CA TYR A 173 25.42 -11.09 13.66
C TYR A 173 24.77 -9.69 13.58
N PHE A 174 25.19 -8.85 12.62
CA PHE A 174 24.57 -7.53 12.47
C PHE A 174 23.12 -7.58 11.98
N ASP A 175 22.82 -8.51 11.08
CA ASP A 175 21.50 -8.61 10.48
C ASP A 175 20.49 -9.15 11.50
N LEU A 176 20.84 -10.22 12.22
CA LEU A 176 19.92 -10.89 13.13
C LEU A 176 19.83 -10.21 14.49
N ILE A 177 20.95 -9.81 15.09
CA ILE A 177 20.98 -9.26 16.46
C ILE A 177 21.50 -7.83 16.57
N GLY A 178 21.98 -7.23 15.47
CA GLY A 178 22.42 -5.82 15.46
C GLY A 178 23.76 -5.55 16.15
N LEU A 179 24.45 -6.58 16.64
CA LEU A 179 25.71 -6.49 17.37
C LEU A 179 26.84 -7.12 16.55
N ALA A 180 28.08 -6.68 16.78
CA ALA A 180 29.25 -7.31 16.16
C ALA A 180 29.60 -8.61 16.89
N PRO A 181 30.06 -9.66 16.18
CA PRO A 181 30.64 -10.83 16.84
C PRO A 181 31.98 -10.50 17.47
N THR A 182 32.34 -11.22 18.52
CA THR A 182 33.69 -11.23 19.09
C THR A 182 34.67 -11.96 18.17
N LEU A 183 35.97 -11.74 18.39
CA LEU A 183 37.01 -12.45 17.62
C LEU A 183 37.00 -13.96 17.86
N GLU A 184 36.60 -14.41 19.05
CA GLU A 184 36.47 -15.83 19.39
C GLU A 184 35.31 -16.47 18.64
N GLU A 185 34.14 -15.83 18.65
CA GLU A 185 32.97 -16.31 17.90
C GLU A 185 33.21 -16.39 16.38
N ILE A 186 33.98 -15.45 15.80
CA ILE A 186 34.39 -15.53 14.40
C ILE A 186 35.27 -16.76 14.16
N ARG A 187 36.28 -16.98 15.01
CA ARG A 187 37.20 -18.12 14.86
C ARG A 187 36.45 -19.44 14.98
N ASP A 188 35.61 -19.58 16.00
CA ASP A 188 34.80 -20.77 16.23
C ASP A 188 33.87 -21.05 15.03
N PHE A 189 33.25 -20.00 14.48
CA PHE A 189 32.40 -20.14 13.29
C PHE A 189 33.21 -20.55 12.05
N VAL A 190 34.38 -19.95 11.82
CA VAL A 190 35.23 -20.31 10.67
C VAL A 190 35.65 -21.77 10.75
N GLU A 191 36.13 -22.24 11.91
CA GLU A 191 36.51 -23.64 12.11
C GLU A 191 35.32 -24.59 11.95
N ALA A 192 34.14 -24.22 12.46
CA ALA A 192 32.93 -25.01 12.27
C ALA A 192 32.49 -25.04 10.80
N HIS A 193 32.54 -23.91 10.11
CA HIS A 193 32.18 -23.79 8.70
C HIS A 193 33.12 -24.59 7.79
N GLU A 194 34.42 -24.61 8.06
CA GLU A 194 35.38 -25.44 7.32
C GLU A 194 35.08 -26.94 7.47
N ARG A 195 34.60 -27.37 8.65
CA ARG A 195 34.29 -28.77 8.95
C ARG A 195 32.91 -29.21 8.46
N GLU A 196 31.91 -28.35 8.60
CA GLU A 196 30.49 -28.70 8.50
C GLU A 196 29.74 -27.89 7.42
N GLY A 197 30.39 -26.89 6.82
CA GLY A 197 29.82 -26.05 5.78
C GLY A 197 28.50 -25.41 6.19
N GLN A 198 27.46 -25.67 5.41
CA GLN A 198 26.13 -25.10 5.60
C GLN A 198 25.50 -25.43 6.96
N VAL A 199 25.80 -26.59 7.53
CA VAL A 199 25.26 -26.98 8.85
C VAL A 199 25.75 -26.02 9.95
N ALA A 200 26.98 -25.52 9.85
CA ALA A 200 27.49 -24.51 10.78
C ALA A 200 26.77 -23.15 10.64
N VAL A 201 26.34 -22.81 9.42
CA VAL A 201 25.55 -21.60 9.14
C VAL A 201 24.19 -21.69 9.84
N GLU A 202 23.47 -22.79 9.65
CA GLU A 202 22.17 -23.04 10.28
C GLU A 202 22.27 -22.99 11.80
N GLN A 203 23.25 -23.69 12.39
CA GLN A 203 23.48 -23.66 13.83
C GLN A 203 23.80 -22.26 14.36
N LEU A 204 24.57 -21.46 13.62
CA LEU A 204 24.83 -20.07 14.01
C LEU A 204 23.54 -19.24 13.95
N VAL A 205 22.76 -19.35 12.87
CA VAL A 205 21.48 -18.65 12.70
C VAL A 205 20.53 -19.01 13.84
N ASP A 206 20.35 -20.29 14.16
CA ASP A 206 19.48 -20.73 15.25
C ASP A 206 19.90 -20.14 16.60
N ARG A 207 21.21 -20.11 16.90
CA ARG A 207 21.73 -19.47 18.12
C ARG A 207 21.44 -17.97 18.16
N LEU A 208 21.58 -17.28 17.03
CA LEU A 208 21.33 -15.84 16.93
C LEU A 208 19.83 -15.52 17.04
N LEU A 209 18.95 -16.31 16.42
CA LEU A 209 17.50 -16.18 16.54
C LEU A 209 17.02 -16.44 17.98
N ALA A 210 17.66 -17.36 18.70
CA ALA A 210 17.38 -17.64 20.11
C ALA A 210 17.94 -16.59 21.09
N SER A 211 18.75 -15.63 20.61
CA SER A 211 19.32 -14.57 21.45
C SER A 211 18.25 -13.54 21.82
N PRO A 212 18.22 -13.03 23.07
CA PRO A 212 17.29 -11.97 23.45
C PRO A 212 17.46 -10.69 22.60
N HIS A 213 18.67 -10.48 22.05
CA HIS A 213 18.98 -9.35 21.17
C HIS A 213 18.27 -9.44 19.80
N PHE A 214 17.80 -10.61 19.39
CA PHE A 214 17.02 -10.76 18.16
C PHE A 214 15.73 -9.92 18.23
N GLY A 215 14.96 -10.08 19.30
CA GLY A 215 13.73 -9.31 19.53
C GLY A 215 14.00 -7.81 19.74
N GLU A 216 15.13 -7.44 20.33
CA GLU A 216 15.54 -6.03 20.45
C GLU A 216 15.83 -5.41 19.07
N ARG A 217 16.54 -6.15 18.21
CA ARG A 217 16.89 -5.73 16.85
C ARG A 217 15.66 -5.64 15.96
N TRP A 218 14.87 -6.71 15.89
CA TRP A 218 13.71 -6.81 14.99
C TRP A 218 12.49 -6.06 15.51
N GLY A 219 12.29 -6.04 16.83
CA GLY A 219 11.24 -5.26 17.46
C GLY A 219 11.32 -3.77 17.16
N ARG A 220 12.54 -3.22 16.98
CA ARG A 220 12.73 -1.82 16.59
C ARG A 220 12.05 -1.48 15.25
N HIS A 221 12.13 -2.36 14.26
CA HIS A 221 11.47 -2.15 12.97
C HIS A 221 9.95 -2.07 13.11
N TRP A 222 9.37 -2.90 13.97
CA TRP A 222 7.94 -2.82 14.28
C TRP A 222 7.59 -1.54 15.05
N LEU A 223 8.41 -1.16 16.03
CA LEU A 223 8.19 0.04 16.84
C LEU A 223 8.23 1.32 16.00
N ASP A 224 9.07 1.36 14.95
CA ASP A 224 9.08 2.44 13.97
C ASP A 224 7.74 2.51 13.21
N VAL A 225 7.23 1.38 12.72
CA VAL A 225 5.92 1.30 12.02
C VAL A 225 4.76 1.66 12.96
N ALA A 226 4.82 1.22 14.22
CA ALA A 226 3.84 1.55 15.25
C ALA A 226 3.94 3.00 15.74
N ARG A 227 4.87 3.80 15.19
CA ARG A 227 5.16 5.18 15.60
C ARG A 227 5.37 5.29 17.11
N TYR A 228 6.06 4.31 17.69
CA TYR A 228 6.33 4.26 19.12
C TYR A 228 7.11 5.50 19.57
N ALA A 229 6.63 6.12 20.64
CA ALA A 229 7.32 7.20 21.31
C ALA A 229 6.97 7.17 22.80
N ASP A 230 7.89 7.66 23.63
CA ASP A 230 7.65 7.83 25.07
C ASP A 230 6.80 9.08 25.40
N SER A 231 6.27 9.75 24.38
CA SER A 231 5.44 10.94 24.49
C SER A 231 4.58 11.12 23.24
N ASN A 232 3.55 11.96 23.29
CA ASN A 232 2.72 12.24 22.12
C ASN A 232 3.35 13.24 21.14
N GLY A 233 4.60 13.68 21.39
CA GLY A 233 5.28 14.67 20.58
C GLY A 233 4.68 16.06 20.77
N ASN A 234 4.43 16.82 19.71
CA ASN A 234 3.70 18.08 19.81
C ASN A 234 2.24 17.81 19.47
N ASP A 235 1.34 18.10 20.39
CA ASP A 235 -0.11 17.96 20.15
C ASP A 235 -0.71 19.10 19.29
N GLY A 236 0.11 19.93 18.64
CA GLY A 236 -0.35 21.08 17.86
C GLY A 236 -0.70 22.31 18.70
N LEU A 237 -0.63 22.22 20.04
CA LEU A 237 -0.79 23.33 20.98
C LEU A 237 0.51 23.59 21.78
N GLY A 238 1.63 23.02 21.34
CA GLY A 238 2.92 23.16 22.00
C GLY A 238 3.08 22.29 23.25
N ARG A 239 2.19 21.31 23.47
CA ARG A 239 2.28 20.39 24.62
C ARG A 239 2.86 19.06 24.17
N ASN A 240 3.67 18.47 25.05
CA ASN A 240 4.28 17.16 24.86
C ASN A 240 4.10 16.28 26.12
N PRO A 241 2.87 15.84 26.46
CA PRO A 241 2.67 14.88 27.52
C PRO A 241 3.43 13.57 27.24
N THR A 242 4.11 13.09 28.29
CA THR A 242 4.82 11.81 28.26
C THR A 242 3.86 10.65 28.48
N PHE A 243 4.22 9.49 27.96
CA PHE A 243 3.56 8.22 28.20
C PHE A 243 4.39 7.40 29.20
N PRO A 244 4.20 7.56 30.53
CA PRO A 244 5.07 6.98 31.56
C PRO A 244 5.11 5.44 31.58
N HIS A 245 4.20 4.80 30.83
CA HIS A 245 4.09 3.35 30.73
C HIS A 245 4.24 2.82 29.30
N ALA A 246 4.66 3.65 28.33
CA ALA A 246 4.86 3.23 26.94
C ALA A 246 5.85 2.08 26.82
N TRP A 247 6.89 2.06 27.67
CA TRP A 247 7.90 1.00 27.71
C TRP A 247 7.30 -0.41 27.83
N ARG A 248 6.11 -0.57 28.43
CA ARG A 248 5.44 -1.88 28.53
C ARG A 248 5.08 -2.42 27.14
N TYR A 249 4.63 -1.54 26.25
CA TYR A 249 4.33 -1.91 24.87
C TYR A 249 5.62 -2.23 24.09
N ARG A 250 6.68 -1.44 24.26
CA ARG A 250 8.01 -1.74 23.68
C ARG A 250 8.48 -3.14 24.08
N ASP A 251 8.42 -3.44 25.38
CA ASP A 251 8.87 -4.73 25.92
C ASP A 251 7.96 -5.87 25.45
N TYR A 252 6.65 -5.63 25.30
CA TYR A 252 5.74 -6.59 24.68
C TYR A 252 6.15 -6.93 23.24
N VAL A 253 6.49 -5.92 22.43
CA VAL A 253 6.93 -6.14 21.04
C VAL A 253 8.21 -6.98 21.02
N ILE A 254 9.23 -6.59 21.81
CA ILE A 254 10.50 -7.31 21.90
C ILE A 254 10.27 -8.78 22.30
N GLU A 255 9.44 -9.01 23.32
CA GLU A 255 9.11 -10.35 23.80
C GLU A 255 8.31 -11.16 22.76
N ALA A 256 7.41 -10.52 22.00
CA ALA A 256 6.64 -11.18 20.95
C ALA A 256 7.55 -11.71 19.83
N PHE A 257 8.57 -10.94 19.43
CA PHE A 257 9.59 -11.40 18.48
C PHE A 257 10.44 -12.54 19.03
N ASN A 258 10.95 -12.42 20.27
CA ASN A 258 11.76 -13.47 20.89
C ASN A 258 11.01 -14.79 21.12
N ARG A 259 9.68 -14.72 21.29
CA ARG A 259 8.82 -15.90 21.45
C ARG A 259 8.28 -16.48 20.15
N ASP A 260 8.64 -15.88 19.01
CA ASP A 260 8.10 -16.23 17.70
C ASP A 260 6.55 -16.29 17.71
N VAL A 261 5.92 -15.23 18.24
CA VAL A 261 4.46 -15.15 18.27
C VAL A 261 3.93 -15.10 16.83
N PRO A 262 2.99 -15.98 16.44
CA PRO A 262 2.42 -15.95 15.10
C PRO A 262 1.89 -14.56 14.72
N TYR A 263 2.20 -14.12 13.50
CA TYR A 263 1.90 -12.76 13.05
C TYR A 263 0.41 -12.41 13.21
N ASP A 264 -0.49 -13.32 12.84
CA ASP A 264 -1.94 -13.12 13.00
C ASP A 264 -2.34 -12.89 14.46
N ARG A 265 -1.70 -13.60 15.39
CA ARG A 265 -1.91 -13.45 16.83
C ARG A 265 -1.34 -12.13 17.32
N PHE A 266 -0.13 -11.77 16.90
CA PHE A 266 0.54 -10.53 17.27
C PHE A 266 -0.28 -9.30 16.85
N ILE A 267 -0.83 -9.28 15.63
CA ILE A 267 -1.71 -8.20 15.17
C ILE A 267 -3.03 -8.18 15.96
N LYS A 268 -3.65 -9.34 16.16
CA LYS A 268 -4.93 -9.46 16.87
C LYS A 268 -4.85 -8.98 18.33
N GLU A 269 -3.76 -9.30 19.02
CA GLU A 269 -3.51 -8.80 20.38
C GLU A 269 -3.35 -7.28 20.42
N GLN A 270 -2.76 -6.67 19.40
CA GLN A 270 -2.56 -5.22 19.34
C GLN A 270 -3.83 -4.43 19.02
N ILE A 271 -4.73 -5.00 18.21
CA ILE A 271 -5.97 -4.32 17.79
C ILE A 271 -7.11 -4.56 18.79
N ALA A 272 -7.19 -5.74 19.39
CA ALA A 272 -8.35 -6.17 20.17
C ALA A 272 -7.97 -6.94 21.45
N GLY A 273 -6.75 -6.77 21.96
CA GLY A 273 -6.26 -7.55 23.10
C GLY A 273 -7.12 -7.43 24.35
N ASP A 274 -7.71 -6.26 24.61
CA ASP A 274 -8.67 -6.02 25.69
C ASP A 274 -9.99 -6.80 25.56
N LEU A 275 -10.33 -7.25 24.35
CA LEU A 275 -11.52 -8.05 24.04
C LEU A 275 -11.23 -9.56 23.95
N LEU A 276 -9.95 -9.95 23.93
CA LEU A 276 -9.59 -11.36 23.82
C LEU A 276 -9.85 -12.11 25.14
N PRO A 277 -10.35 -13.36 25.07
CA PRO A 277 -10.40 -14.20 26.26
C PRO A 277 -8.97 -14.53 26.72
N ALA A 278 -8.81 -14.66 28.05
CA ALA A 278 -7.57 -15.05 28.68
C ALA A 278 -7.82 -16.16 29.70
N THR A 279 -6.92 -17.15 29.73
CA THR A 279 -6.97 -18.27 30.68
C THR A 279 -6.10 -18.05 31.91
N SER A 280 -5.28 -16.99 31.91
CA SER A 280 -4.43 -16.61 33.05
C SER A 280 -4.32 -15.09 33.19
N VAL A 281 -3.90 -14.63 34.38
CA VAL A 281 -3.68 -13.21 34.66
C VAL A 281 -2.54 -12.66 33.80
N GLU A 282 -1.49 -13.45 33.59
CA GLU A 282 -0.33 -13.11 32.77
C GLU A 282 -0.74 -12.92 31.31
N GLN A 283 -1.57 -13.82 30.78
CA GLN A 283 -2.09 -13.70 29.41
C GLN A 283 -2.97 -12.47 29.26
N ARG A 284 -3.88 -12.21 30.22
CA ARG A 284 -4.73 -11.02 30.21
C ARG A 284 -3.91 -9.74 30.22
N ASN A 285 -2.91 -9.67 31.10
CA ASN A 285 -2.02 -8.51 31.21
C ASN A 285 -1.24 -8.29 29.91
N ARG A 286 -0.71 -9.34 29.29
CA ARG A 286 -0.03 -9.25 27.99
C ARG A 286 -0.94 -8.68 26.91
N GLN A 287 -2.16 -9.22 26.79
CA GLN A 287 -3.13 -8.77 25.78
C GLN A 287 -3.54 -7.30 26.00
N LEU A 288 -3.73 -6.88 27.26
CA LEU A 288 -4.01 -5.48 27.59
C LEU A 288 -2.85 -4.55 27.23
N VAL A 289 -1.60 -4.97 27.51
CA VAL A 289 -0.41 -4.20 27.13
C VAL A 289 -0.28 -4.09 25.62
N ALA A 290 -0.56 -5.16 24.87
CA ALA A 290 -0.52 -5.18 23.41
C ALA A 290 -1.46 -4.13 22.80
N THR A 291 -2.65 -3.95 23.39
CA THR A 291 -3.64 -2.93 22.96
C THR A 291 -3.13 -1.49 23.12
N GLY A 292 -2.00 -1.30 23.82
CA GLY A 292 -1.23 -0.06 23.84
C GLY A 292 -0.87 0.46 22.45
N PHE A 293 -0.83 -0.39 21.42
CA PHE A 293 -0.68 -0.01 20.01
C PHE A 293 -1.63 1.12 19.58
N LEU A 294 -2.90 1.08 20.02
CA LEU A 294 -3.91 2.09 19.69
C LEU A 294 -3.72 3.41 20.50
N ALA A 295 -2.91 3.36 21.55
CA ALA A 295 -2.73 4.45 22.49
C ALA A 295 -1.46 5.27 22.23
N ILE A 296 -0.39 4.62 21.78
CA ILE A 296 0.93 5.20 21.53
C ILE A 296 0.96 6.02 20.23
N GLY A 297 1.99 6.87 20.10
CA GLY A 297 2.24 7.70 18.93
C GLY A 297 1.72 9.13 19.04
N ALA A 298 2.02 9.93 18.01
CA ALA A 298 1.66 11.34 17.97
C ALA A 298 0.14 11.52 17.83
N LYS A 299 -0.42 12.38 18.68
CA LYS A 299 -1.87 12.67 18.70
C LYS A 299 -2.07 14.19 18.67
N PRO A 300 -2.10 14.80 17.47
CA PRO A 300 -2.36 16.23 17.35
C PRO A 300 -3.79 16.54 17.81
N ALA A 301 -3.97 17.53 18.66
CA ALA A 301 -5.28 18.06 19.04
C ALA A 301 -6.06 18.58 17.82
N ALA A 302 -5.36 19.04 16.77
CA ALA A 302 -5.97 19.42 15.49
C ALA A 302 -6.63 18.23 14.77
N ALA A 303 -6.07 17.02 14.88
CA ALA A 303 -6.66 15.79 14.33
C ALA A 303 -7.91 15.32 15.08
N MET A 304 -8.27 15.97 16.20
CA MET A 304 -9.54 15.75 16.91
C MET A 304 -10.61 16.77 16.49
N ASN A 305 -10.32 17.68 15.55
CA ASN A 305 -11.26 18.66 15.04
C ASN A 305 -11.94 18.11 13.77
N GLN A 306 -13.28 18.13 13.72
CA GLN A 306 -14.07 17.55 12.64
C GLN A 306 -13.92 18.27 11.27
N ASN A 307 -13.12 19.33 11.20
CA ASN A 307 -13.01 20.19 10.03
C ASN A 307 -11.96 19.74 8.99
N PHE A 308 -11.18 18.68 9.25
CA PHE A 308 -10.09 18.26 8.38
C PHE A 308 -10.07 16.75 8.17
N ALA A 309 -11.07 16.25 7.43
CA ALA A 309 -11.15 14.82 7.05
C ALA A 309 -10.05 14.36 6.07
N MET A 310 -9.27 15.29 5.49
CA MET A 310 -8.26 15.00 4.48
C MET A 310 -6.80 15.18 4.95
N ASP A 311 -6.55 15.81 6.11
CA ASP A 311 -5.18 16.09 6.61
C ASP A 311 -4.58 14.94 7.44
N VAL A 312 -5.24 13.78 7.51
CA VAL A 312 -4.81 12.63 8.34
C VAL A 312 -4.27 11.47 7.49
N VAL A 313 -4.05 11.67 6.20
CA VAL A 313 -3.43 10.67 5.32
C VAL A 313 -2.03 11.17 4.92
N ASP A 314 -1.05 10.79 5.73
CA ASP A 314 0.39 10.79 5.44
C ASP A 314 0.93 9.37 5.65
#